data_AF-A0A7W9GE08-F1
#
_entry.id   AF-A0A7W9GE08-F1
#
_cell.length_a   1.000
_cell.length_b   1.000
_cell.length_c   1.000
_cell.angle_alpha   90.00
_cell.angle_beta   90.00
_cell.angle_gamma   90.00
#
_symmetry.space_group_name_H-M   'P 1'
#
loop_
_entity.id
_entity.type
_entity.pdbx_description
1 polymer ?
#
loop_
_entity_poly.entity_id
_entity_poly.type
_entity_poly.pdbx_seq_one_letter_code
_entity_poly.pdbx_strand_id
1 'polypeptide(L)'
;MAPFPKWVPLLGSAVLLAELVIGIPVAVGGGSTEEPRSMPSPSPSVTAVPPSPVPAAPTSTPTPTLATATPSPSGLEVTRIQEGRVVKLRLRPGQGSPVIGRVTDPKTGLSFAELGSPWRPSRPIGDGPIKDGRYNLRQTLLTETYGTDDGREWWADIDSQQLWSDLDAGDSLYDAARAMLDYKQDSAFPSGTTGRDIASQPVRRGWLLARMIQMPPSPDGRKARQELSVAIAVDTGRPRPAVLWITIPDTHRRLWPDVDTLVKSLKVVPRR
;
A
#
# COMPACT_ATOMS: atom_id res chain seq x y z
N MET A 1 -11.48 -34.51 -3.97
CA MET A 1 -10.12 -33.90 -3.93
C MET A 1 -9.44 -34.22 -5.24
N ALA A 2 -8.72 -33.26 -5.83
CA ALA A 2 -7.81 -33.46 -6.95
C ALA A 2 -6.64 -32.45 -6.80
N PRO A 3 -5.39 -32.80 -7.14
CA PRO A 3 -4.22 -31.99 -6.81
C PRO A 3 -3.99 -30.82 -7.79
N PHE A 4 -3.46 -29.71 -7.27
CA PHE A 4 -2.94 -28.60 -8.09
C PHE A 4 -1.58 -28.98 -8.71
N PRO A 5 -1.31 -28.67 -9.99
CA PRO A 5 0.00 -28.86 -10.60
C PRO A 5 0.99 -27.79 -10.15
N LYS A 6 2.22 -28.19 -9.80
CA LYS A 6 3.34 -27.28 -9.53
C LYS A 6 4.05 -26.92 -10.84
N TRP A 7 4.38 -25.65 -11.06
CA TRP A 7 5.26 -25.19 -12.14
C TRP A 7 6.36 -24.28 -11.59
N VAL A 8 7.52 -24.29 -12.25
CA VAL A 8 8.79 -23.68 -11.79
C VAL A 8 8.98 -22.30 -12.43
N PRO A 9 9.49 -21.28 -11.71
CA PRO A 9 9.76 -19.97 -12.29
C PRO A 9 11.00 -19.96 -13.19
N LEU A 10 10.99 -19.08 -14.20
CA LEU A 10 12.16 -18.66 -14.96
C LEU A 10 12.23 -17.13 -15.04
N LEU A 11 13.42 -16.64 -15.40
CA LEU A 11 13.84 -15.24 -15.37
C LEU A 11 12.93 -14.32 -16.21
N GLY A 12 12.80 -13.02 -15.90
CA GLY A 12 13.38 -12.27 -14.78
C GLY A 12 13.36 -10.76 -15.05
N SER A 13 13.34 -9.93 -14.01
CA SER A 13 13.17 -8.47 -14.16
C SER A 13 14.16 -7.66 -13.32
N ALA A 14 15.14 -7.07 -14.02
CA ALA A 14 15.81 -5.83 -13.64
C ALA A 14 15.41 -4.76 -14.70
N VAL A 15 15.51 -3.45 -14.48
CA VAL A 15 16.27 -2.67 -13.49
C VAL A 15 15.36 -1.60 -12.85
N LEU A 16 15.79 -1.07 -11.70
CA LEU A 16 15.24 0.13 -11.05
C LEU A 16 15.22 1.37 -11.95
N LEU A 17 14.40 2.36 -11.60
CA LEU A 17 14.92 3.71 -11.33
C LEU A 17 13.99 4.49 -10.40
N ALA A 18 14.51 4.88 -9.24
CA ALA A 18 13.91 5.85 -8.34
C ALA A 18 15.01 6.86 -8.00
N GLU A 19 14.86 8.11 -8.43
CA GLU A 19 15.85 9.14 -8.12
C GLU A 19 15.65 9.66 -6.69
N LEU A 20 16.72 9.52 -5.89
CA LEU A 20 16.81 10.01 -4.53
C LEU A 20 17.82 11.16 -4.50
N VAL A 21 17.35 12.39 -4.66
CA VAL A 21 18.21 13.59 -4.60
C VAL A 21 18.54 13.92 -3.14
N ILE A 22 19.70 13.44 -2.67
CA ILE A 22 20.32 13.90 -1.42
C ILE A 22 21.37 14.95 -1.75
N GLY A 23 21.17 16.18 -1.27
CA GLY A 23 22.17 17.24 -1.38
C GLY A 23 23.26 17.11 -0.33
N ILE A 24 24.53 17.32 -0.74
CA ILE A 24 25.69 17.42 0.15
C ILE A 24 26.41 18.75 -0.18
N PRO A 25 26.72 19.61 0.81
CA PRO A 25 27.32 20.92 0.55
C PRO A 25 28.86 20.94 0.55
N VAL A 26 29.42 21.59 -0.49
CA VAL A 26 30.58 22.53 -0.48
C VAL A 26 31.90 22.13 0.20
N ALA A 27 32.94 21.91 -0.62
CA ALA A 27 34.30 22.51 -0.55
C ALA A 27 35.03 22.19 -1.87
N VAL A 28 35.42 23.15 -2.75
CA VAL A 28 36.48 24.19 -2.65
C VAL A 28 37.91 23.61 -2.79
N GLY A 29 38.58 24.02 -3.87
CA GLY A 29 39.93 23.59 -4.28
C GLY A 29 39.92 22.57 -5.44
N GLY A 30 40.70 22.69 -6.51
CA GLY A 30 41.59 23.79 -6.94
C GLY A 30 42.86 23.28 -7.61
N GLY A 31 43.03 23.50 -8.92
CA GLY A 31 44.28 23.22 -9.64
C GLY A 31 44.14 22.40 -10.93
N SER A 32 44.39 23.06 -12.06
CA SER A 32 45.24 22.64 -13.18
C SER A 32 45.26 21.18 -13.71
N THR A 33 44.75 21.03 -14.95
CA THR A 33 45.54 20.64 -16.15
C THR A 33 45.97 19.17 -16.41
N GLU A 34 45.87 18.81 -17.70
CA GLU A 34 46.51 17.72 -18.46
C GLU A 34 46.01 16.26 -18.41
N GLU A 35 45.62 15.78 -19.61
CA GLU A 35 45.64 14.38 -20.07
C GLU A 35 47.11 13.94 -20.27
N PRO A 36 47.48 12.62 -20.24
CA PRO A 36 47.13 11.75 -21.37
C PRO A 36 46.95 10.23 -21.11
N ARG A 37 46.10 9.61 -21.94
CA ARG A 37 46.21 8.30 -22.62
C ARG A 37 47.06 7.12 -22.05
N SER A 38 46.39 5.95 -22.08
CA SER A 38 46.89 4.60 -22.45
C SER A 38 47.45 3.62 -21.39
N MET A 39 46.91 2.40 -21.47
CA MET A 39 47.37 1.10 -20.91
C MET A 39 48.59 0.54 -21.71
N PRO A 40 49.35 -0.51 -21.27
CA PRO A 40 48.87 -1.73 -20.55
C PRO A 40 49.81 -2.45 -19.53
N SER A 41 49.25 -3.52 -18.92
CA SER A 41 49.91 -4.55 -18.08
C SER A 41 50.93 -5.43 -18.86
N PRO A 42 51.88 -6.19 -18.23
CA PRO A 42 51.60 -7.32 -17.32
C PRO A 42 52.59 -7.57 -16.13
N SER A 43 52.33 -8.63 -15.36
CA SER A 43 53.05 -9.16 -14.16
C SER A 43 54.18 -10.18 -14.52
N PRO A 44 54.79 -10.97 -13.59
CA PRO A 44 55.14 -10.82 -12.15
C PRO A 44 56.62 -11.23 -11.82
N SER A 45 57.08 -11.19 -10.55
CA SER A 45 58.28 -11.93 -10.04
C SER A 45 58.38 -12.03 -8.49
N VAL A 46 59.33 -12.81 -7.94
CA VAL A 46 59.31 -13.46 -6.60
C VAL A 46 60.69 -13.40 -5.86
N THR A 47 60.76 -13.89 -4.60
CA THR A 47 61.94 -14.21 -3.71
C THR A 47 62.46 -13.04 -2.82
N ALA A 48 62.95 -13.19 -1.57
CA ALA A 48 63.39 -14.35 -0.75
C ALA A 48 63.11 -14.21 0.78
N VAL A 49 63.28 -15.30 1.57
CA VAL A 49 62.87 -15.53 3.01
C VAL A 49 63.75 -16.68 3.61
N PRO A 50 63.99 -16.90 4.94
CA PRO A 50 63.59 -16.21 6.18
C PRO A 50 64.78 -15.48 6.87
N PRO A 51 65.40 -15.78 8.07
CA PRO A 51 65.30 -16.90 9.06
C PRO A 51 64.48 -16.58 10.35
N SER A 52 64.64 -17.37 11.44
CA SER A 52 63.94 -17.25 12.76
C SER A 52 64.87 -17.53 13.96
N PRO A 53 64.44 -17.25 15.22
CA PRO A 53 64.18 -18.37 16.16
C PRO A 53 62.81 -18.29 16.92
N VAL A 54 62.63 -19.12 17.96
CA VAL A 54 61.38 -19.72 18.51
C VAL A 54 61.56 -19.99 20.03
N PRO A 55 60.57 -20.29 20.94
CA PRO A 55 59.08 -20.18 20.95
C PRO A 55 58.48 -19.38 22.16
N ALA A 56 57.15 -19.15 22.19
CA ALA A 56 56.34 -19.14 23.44
C ALA A 56 54.81 -19.32 23.21
N ALA A 57 54.17 -20.10 24.10
CA ALA A 57 52.74 -20.23 24.48
C ALA A 57 51.56 -19.87 23.52
N PRO A 58 50.49 -20.70 23.46
CA PRO A 58 49.23 -20.34 22.78
C PRO A 58 48.28 -19.52 23.68
N THR A 59 47.69 -18.46 23.14
CA THR A 59 46.58 -17.70 23.75
C THR A 59 45.38 -17.71 22.81
N SER A 60 44.18 -17.92 23.35
CA SER A 60 42.96 -18.15 22.57
C SER A 60 42.39 -16.87 21.92
N THR A 61 42.32 -16.85 20.59
CA THR A 61 41.56 -15.85 19.84
C THR A 61 40.05 -16.04 20.10
N PRO A 62 39.30 -15.00 20.51
CA PRO A 62 37.85 -15.08 20.57
C PRO A 62 37.26 -15.11 19.16
N THR A 63 36.43 -16.12 18.87
CA THR A 63 35.64 -16.17 17.62
C THR A 63 34.75 -14.92 17.54
N PRO A 64 34.71 -14.20 16.39
CA PRO A 64 33.74 -13.14 16.20
C PRO A 64 32.33 -13.77 16.11
N THR A 65 31.57 -13.66 17.20
CA THR A 65 30.14 -13.97 17.20
C THR A 65 29.47 -13.16 16.09
N LEU A 66 28.85 -13.83 15.11
CA LEU A 66 27.97 -13.15 14.18
C LEU A 66 26.87 -12.47 15.00
N ALA A 67 26.83 -11.15 14.96
CA ALA A 67 25.69 -10.41 15.48
C ALA A 67 24.46 -10.85 14.68
N THR A 68 23.57 -11.62 15.31
CA THR A 68 22.27 -11.96 14.73
C THR A 68 21.57 -10.67 14.37
N ALA A 69 21.44 -10.39 13.07
CA ALA A 69 20.77 -9.20 12.60
C ALA A 69 19.30 -9.29 13.01
N THR A 70 18.94 -8.59 14.09
CA THR A 70 17.53 -8.41 14.48
C THR A 70 16.78 -7.90 13.26
N PRO A 71 15.70 -8.56 12.81
CA PRO A 71 14.94 -8.08 11.68
C PRO A 71 14.36 -6.71 12.05
N SER A 72 14.89 -5.66 11.40
CA SER A 72 14.35 -4.32 11.54
C SER A 72 12.87 -4.35 11.14
N PRO A 73 11.94 -3.78 11.92
CA PRO A 73 10.52 -3.82 11.63
C PRO A 73 10.15 -2.85 10.49
N SER A 74 10.67 -3.11 9.30
CA SER A 74 10.19 -2.57 8.01
C SER A 74 8.85 -3.23 7.65
N GLY A 75 7.88 -3.12 8.54
CA GLY A 75 6.56 -3.75 8.46
C GLY A 75 5.47 -2.73 8.71
N LEU A 76 4.31 -2.95 8.08
CA LEU A 76 3.17 -2.04 8.14
C LEU A 76 2.69 -1.83 9.59
N GLU A 77 2.92 -0.63 10.13
CA GLU A 77 2.52 -0.30 11.50
C GLU A 77 0.99 -0.15 11.58
N VAL A 78 0.33 -1.09 12.26
CA VAL A 78 -1.12 -1.08 12.46
C VAL A 78 -1.49 -1.53 13.88
N THR A 79 -2.17 -0.67 14.63
CA THR A 79 -2.94 -1.06 15.82
C THR A 79 -4.22 -1.77 15.36
N ARG A 80 -4.18 -3.11 15.29
CA ARG A 80 -5.27 -3.93 14.74
C ARG A 80 -6.39 -4.22 15.73
N ILE A 81 -7.62 -4.31 15.23
CA ILE A 81 -8.73 -4.98 15.94
C ILE A 81 -8.76 -6.42 15.45
N GLN A 82 -8.48 -7.37 16.35
CA GLN A 82 -8.43 -8.81 16.05
C GLN A 82 -9.75 -9.36 15.50
N GLU A 83 -9.67 -10.49 14.78
CA GLU A 83 -10.85 -11.20 14.27
C GLU A 83 -11.85 -11.54 15.39
N GLY A 84 -13.14 -11.61 15.05
CA GLY A 84 -14.23 -11.90 15.99
C GLY A 84 -14.56 -10.76 16.95
N ARG A 85 -13.62 -9.85 17.25
CA ARG A 85 -13.86 -8.70 18.14
C ARG A 85 -14.69 -7.64 17.44
N VAL A 86 -16.00 -7.65 17.70
CA VAL A 86 -16.92 -6.65 17.15
C VAL A 86 -16.75 -5.29 17.84
N VAL A 87 -16.35 -4.28 17.06
CA VAL A 87 -16.36 -2.86 17.41
C VAL A 87 -17.18 -2.14 16.34
N LYS A 88 -18.35 -1.59 16.72
CA LYS A 88 -19.26 -0.96 15.75
C LYS A 88 -18.71 0.34 15.19
N LEU A 89 -18.89 0.56 13.89
CA LEU A 89 -18.60 1.83 13.25
C LEU A 89 -19.50 2.91 13.87
N ARG A 90 -18.88 3.97 14.38
CA ARG A 90 -19.61 5.12 14.94
C ARG A 90 -20.17 5.93 13.79
N LEU A 91 -21.50 5.92 13.66
CA LEU A 91 -22.25 6.76 12.72
C LEU A 91 -21.73 8.20 12.77
N ARG A 92 -21.55 8.82 11.60
CA ARG A 92 -20.99 10.17 11.49
C ARG A 92 -22.15 11.18 11.35
N PRO A 93 -22.27 12.17 12.25
CA PRO A 93 -23.33 13.17 12.16
C PRO A 93 -23.08 14.13 10.98
N GLY A 94 -24.17 14.58 10.35
CA GLY A 94 -24.16 15.44 9.16
C GLY A 94 -24.99 14.84 8.03
N GLN A 95 -25.23 15.62 6.99
CA GLN A 95 -25.63 15.09 5.69
C GLN A 95 -24.38 14.82 4.86
N GLY A 96 -24.31 13.63 4.27
CA GLY A 96 -23.32 13.30 3.26
C GLY A 96 -23.68 13.85 1.88
N SER A 97 -22.94 13.42 0.88
CA SER A 97 -23.20 13.66 -0.54
C SER A 97 -24.59 13.14 -0.94
N PRO A 98 -25.30 13.82 -1.86
CA PRO A 98 -26.60 13.35 -2.36
C PRO A 98 -26.44 12.01 -3.10
N VAL A 99 -27.39 11.10 -2.93
CA VAL A 99 -27.43 9.86 -3.73
C VAL A 99 -28.12 10.17 -5.06
N ILE A 100 -27.36 10.13 -6.16
CA ILE A 100 -27.87 10.43 -7.51
C ILE A 100 -28.31 9.19 -8.28
N GLY A 101 -27.89 8.00 -7.83
CA GLY A 101 -28.11 6.77 -8.58
C GLY A 101 -27.72 5.51 -7.81
N ARG A 102 -27.38 4.46 -8.55
CA ARG A 102 -26.97 3.16 -7.99
C ARG A 102 -25.93 2.51 -8.88
N VAL A 103 -24.70 2.46 -8.39
CA VAL A 103 -23.63 1.67 -9.00
C VAL A 103 -24.03 0.19 -8.98
N THR A 104 -23.77 -0.52 -10.07
CA THR A 104 -23.96 -1.97 -10.17
C THR A 104 -22.77 -2.55 -10.91
N ASP A 105 -21.92 -3.28 -10.21
CA ASP A 105 -20.69 -3.87 -10.74
C ASP A 105 -20.97 -5.34 -11.14
N PRO A 106 -21.05 -5.66 -12.44
CA PRO A 106 -21.34 -7.02 -12.89
C PRO A 106 -20.17 -8.00 -12.68
N LYS A 107 -18.94 -7.51 -12.47
CA LYS A 107 -17.75 -8.33 -12.24
C LYS A 107 -17.65 -8.77 -10.77
N THR A 108 -17.99 -7.92 -9.81
CA THR A 108 -18.07 -8.32 -8.38
C THR A 108 -19.43 -8.89 -7.99
N GLY A 109 -20.51 -8.44 -8.62
CA GLY A 109 -21.87 -8.65 -8.13
C GLY A 109 -22.25 -7.72 -6.98
N LEU A 110 -21.53 -6.60 -6.77
CA LEU A 110 -21.93 -5.57 -5.81
C LEU A 110 -22.85 -4.54 -6.46
N SER A 111 -23.71 -3.94 -5.64
CA SER A 111 -24.46 -2.73 -5.97
C SER A 111 -24.62 -1.86 -4.73
N PHE A 112 -24.44 -0.55 -4.90
CA PHE A 112 -24.39 0.44 -3.81
C PHE A 112 -24.88 1.80 -4.32
N ALA A 113 -25.11 2.76 -3.42
CA ALA A 113 -25.50 4.12 -3.77
C ALA A 113 -24.42 4.78 -4.65
N GLU A 114 -24.82 5.41 -5.75
CA GLU A 114 -23.93 6.30 -6.48
C GLU A 114 -24.04 7.70 -5.87
N LEU A 115 -22.91 8.23 -5.42
CA LEU A 115 -22.83 9.54 -4.77
C LEU A 115 -22.66 10.63 -5.83
N GLY A 116 -23.38 11.74 -5.67
CA GLY A 116 -23.23 12.92 -6.50
C GLY A 116 -22.16 13.88 -5.98
N SER A 117 -22.23 15.11 -6.48
CA SER A 117 -21.31 16.20 -6.13
C SER A 117 -21.05 16.27 -4.61
N PRO A 118 -19.79 16.27 -4.16
CA PRO A 118 -18.59 16.55 -4.96
C PRO A 118 -17.95 15.33 -5.65
N TRP A 119 -18.46 14.11 -5.46
CA TRP A 119 -17.94 12.92 -6.13
C TRP A 119 -18.19 12.95 -7.65
N ARG A 120 -17.22 12.48 -8.42
CA ARG A 120 -17.37 12.20 -9.86
C ARG A 120 -18.22 10.93 -10.05
N PRO A 121 -19.04 10.84 -11.12
CA PRO A 121 -19.84 9.64 -11.42
C PRO A 121 -19.01 8.36 -11.53
N SER A 122 -19.65 7.21 -11.30
CA SER A 122 -19.01 5.90 -11.30
C SER A 122 -18.61 5.48 -12.71
N ARG A 123 -17.31 5.21 -12.90
CA ARG A 123 -16.74 4.76 -14.18
C ARG A 123 -15.82 3.55 -14.02
N PRO A 124 -15.57 2.77 -15.09
CA PRO A 124 -14.51 1.76 -15.09
C PRO A 124 -13.13 2.39 -14.87
N ILE A 125 -12.23 1.61 -14.28
CA ILE A 125 -10.79 1.77 -14.52
C ILE A 125 -10.44 0.92 -15.75
N GLY A 126 -9.65 1.48 -16.67
CA GLY A 126 -9.20 0.79 -17.89
C GLY A 126 -9.62 1.41 -19.21
N ASP A 127 -10.32 2.55 -19.24
CA ASP A 127 -10.58 3.35 -20.45
C ASP A 127 -9.33 4.14 -20.90
N GLY A 128 -8.17 3.49 -20.82
CA GLY A 128 -6.83 4.02 -21.09
C GLY A 128 -5.81 2.88 -21.25
N PRO A 129 -4.50 3.17 -21.35
CA PRO A 129 -3.49 2.16 -21.65
C PRO A 129 -3.23 1.16 -20.51
N ILE A 130 -3.45 1.55 -19.25
CA ILE A 130 -3.30 0.64 -18.10
C ILE A 130 -4.58 -0.17 -17.90
N LYS A 131 -4.50 -1.48 -18.17
CA LYS A 131 -5.58 -2.46 -18.00
C LYS A 131 -5.11 -3.61 -17.11
N ASP A 132 -4.71 -3.30 -15.89
CA ASP A 132 -4.26 -4.30 -14.89
C ASP A 132 -5.38 -5.26 -14.44
N GLY A 133 -6.64 -4.89 -14.69
CA GLY A 133 -7.83 -5.68 -14.36
C GLY A 133 -8.14 -5.76 -12.87
N ARG A 134 -7.39 -5.03 -12.01
CA ARG A 134 -7.51 -5.10 -10.54
C ARG A 134 -8.76 -4.37 -10.04
N TYR A 135 -9.07 -3.22 -10.62
CA TYR A 135 -10.22 -2.38 -10.28
C TYR A 135 -11.38 -2.56 -11.29
N ASN A 136 -12.64 -2.50 -10.83
CA ASN A 136 -13.80 -2.70 -11.71
C ASN A 136 -14.61 -1.44 -11.95
N LEU A 137 -15.04 -0.74 -10.89
CA LEU A 137 -15.69 0.57 -10.96
C LEU A 137 -15.14 1.48 -9.86
N ARG A 138 -15.08 2.79 -10.14
CA ARG A 138 -14.52 3.81 -9.26
C ARG A 138 -15.32 5.12 -9.31
N GLN A 139 -15.58 5.72 -8.15
CA GLN A 139 -15.87 7.15 -8.00
C GLN A 139 -14.65 7.86 -7.39
N THR A 140 -14.38 9.11 -7.77
CA THR A 140 -13.27 9.90 -7.19
C THR A 140 -13.66 11.34 -6.87
N LEU A 141 -12.91 11.94 -5.96
CA LEU A 141 -12.96 13.35 -5.60
C LEU A 141 -11.52 13.88 -5.44
N LEU A 142 -11.16 14.94 -6.15
CA LEU A 142 -9.93 15.68 -5.87
C LEU A 142 -10.13 16.47 -4.58
N THR A 143 -9.30 16.23 -3.57
CA THR A 143 -9.46 16.80 -2.22
C THR A 143 -8.49 17.94 -1.94
N GLU A 144 -7.29 17.89 -2.50
CA GLU A 144 -6.33 18.99 -2.54
C GLU A 144 -5.31 18.79 -3.65
N THR A 145 -4.72 19.89 -4.08
CA THR A 145 -3.44 19.94 -4.80
C THR A 145 -2.34 20.41 -3.85
N TYR A 146 -1.10 20.00 -4.10
CA TYR A 146 0.07 20.31 -3.27
C TYR A 146 1.39 20.14 -4.06
N GLY A 147 2.51 20.46 -3.42
CA GLY A 147 3.83 20.54 -4.06
C GLY A 147 4.04 21.81 -4.88
N THR A 148 5.19 21.89 -5.54
CA THR A 148 5.53 22.99 -6.47
C THR A 148 4.49 23.08 -7.58
N ASP A 149 4.01 24.29 -7.87
CA ASP A 149 3.04 24.61 -8.92
C ASP A 149 1.77 23.73 -8.91
N ASP A 150 1.33 23.30 -7.72
CA ASP A 150 0.19 22.40 -7.50
C ASP A 150 0.30 21.04 -8.23
N GLY A 151 1.51 20.65 -8.63
CA GLY A 151 1.81 19.49 -9.49
C GLY A 151 1.58 18.10 -8.88
N ARG A 152 1.07 18.01 -7.64
CA ARG A 152 0.62 16.75 -7.02
C ARG A 152 -0.84 16.86 -6.60
N GLU A 153 -1.61 15.82 -6.87
CA GLU A 153 -3.01 15.69 -6.45
C GLU A 153 -3.17 14.74 -5.26
N TRP A 154 -4.17 14.98 -4.41
CA TRP A 154 -4.61 14.05 -3.37
C TRP A 154 -6.10 13.73 -3.50
N TRP A 155 -6.44 12.44 -3.53
CA TRP A 155 -7.75 11.95 -3.96
C TRP A 155 -8.48 11.21 -2.84
N ALA A 156 -9.79 11.45 -2.72
CA ALA A 156 -10.71 10.52 -2.06
C ALA A 156 -11.30 9.59 -3.13
N ASP A 157 -11.42 8.30 -2.79
CA ASP A 157 -11.77 7.22 -3.72
C ASP A 157 -12.89 6.35 -3.15
N ILE A 158 -13.73 5.80 -4.04
CA ILE A 158 -14.63 4.67 -3.78
C ILE A 158 -14.37 3.63 -4.87
N ASP A 159 -13.84 2.46 -4.51
CA ASP A 159 -13.50 1.37 -5.44
C ASP A 159 -14.37 0.13 -5.20
N SER A 160 -14.95 -0.46 -6.26
CA SER A 160 -15.44 -1.84 -6.23
C SER A 160 -14.54 -2.77 -7.03
N GLN A 161 -14.17 -3.89 -6.43
CA GLN A 161 -13.26 -4.87 -7.03
C GLN A 161 -13.44 -6.28 -6.48
N GLN A 162 -12.95 -7.29 -7.20
CA GLN A 162 -12.73 -8.61 -6.61
C GLN A 162 -11.40 -8.56 -5.85
N LEU A 163 -11.30 -9.31 -4.76
CA LEU A 163 -10.02 -9.50 -4.08
C LEU A 163 -9.03 -10.23 -5.00
N TRP A 164 -7.80 -9.73 -5.06
CA TRP A 164 -6.77 -10.29 -5.94
C TRP A 164 -6.13 -11.54 -5.30
N SER A 165 -5.46 -12.38 -6.09
CA SER A 165 -4.94 -13.70 -5.66
C SER A 165 -3.51 -13.66 -5.11
N ASP A 166 -2.84 -12.55 -5.35
CA ASP A 166 -1.53 -12.13 -4.90
C ASP A 166 -1.59 -11.40 -3.54
N LEU A 167 -2.79 -11.14 -3.01
CA LEU A 167 -3.01 -10.70 -1.64
C LEU A 167 -3.16 -11.91 -0.71
N ASP A 168 -2.34 -11.98 0.34
CA ASP A 168 -2.56 -12.90 1.45
C ASP A 168 -3.78 -12.46 2.27
N ALA A 169 -4.91 -13.08 1.94
CA ALA A 169 -6.26 -12.71 2.36
C ALA A 169 -6.86 -13.61 3.45
N GLY A 170 -6.10 -14.60 3.93
CA GLY A 170 -6.64 -15.65 4.81
C GLY A 170 -7.84 -16.40 4.22
N ASP A 171 -8.57 -17.10 5.09
CA ASP A 171 -9.77 -17.87 4.74
C ASP A 171 -11.10 -17.10 5.03
N SER A 172 -10.99 -15.84 5.48
CA SER A 172 -12.07 -15.09 6.14
C SER A 172 -12.42 -13.77 5.45
N LEU A 173 -13.67 -13.32 5.60
CA LEU A 173 -14.07 -11.98 5.15
C LEU A 173 -13.50 -10.86 6.04
N TYR A 174 -13.11 -11.15 7.29
CA TYR A 174 -12.32 -10.22 8.10
C TYR A 174 -10.92 -10.05 7.49
N ASP A 175 -10.22 -11.15 7.20
CA ASP A 175 -8.87 -11.10 6.62
C ASP A 175 -8.87 -10.52 5.20
N ALA A 176 -9.90 -10.80 4.39
CA ALA A 176 -10.09 -10.15 3.09
C ALA A 176 -10.21 -8.61 3.20
N ALA A 177 -10.91 -8.10 4.22
CA ALA A 177 -11.01 -6.67 4.49
C ALA A 177 -9.69 -6.10 5.06
N ARG A 178 -9.00 -6.87 5.93
CA ARG A 178 -7.68 -6.53 6.48
C ARG A 178 -6.63 -6.44 5.40
N ALA A 179 -6.49 -7.45 4.55
CA ALA A 179 -5.52 -7.50 3.46
C ALA A 179 -5.71 -6.35 2.46
N MET A 180 -6.96 -5.94 2.20
CA MET A 180 -7.23 -4.76 1.37
C MET A 180 -6.76 -3.46 2.03
N LEU A 181 -7.02 -3.25 3.32
CA LEU A 181 -6.54 -2.05 4.01
C LEU A 181 -5.02 -2.07 4.24
N ASP A 182 -4.44 -3.25 4.49
CA ASP A 182 -3.00 -3.42 4.63
C ASP A 182 -2.29 -3.11 3.29
N TYR A 183 -2.77 -3.65 2.16
CA TYR A 183 -2.27 -3.29 0.82
C TYR A 183 -2.47 -1.80 0.50
N LYS A 184 -3.67 -1.25 0.73
CA LYS A 184 -3.95 0.16 0.40
C LYS A 184 -3.09 1.11 1.24
N GLN A 185 -2.88 0.83 2.53
CA GLN A 185 -2.01 1.63 3.40
C GLN A 185 -0.54 1.59 2.94
N ASP A 186 -0.04 0.43 2.50
CA ASP A 186 1.34 0.28 2.01
C ASP A 186 1.57 0.94 0.63
N SER A 187 0.63 0.73 -0.29
CA SER A 187 0.78 1.08 -1.71
C SER A 187 0.38 2.51 -2.11
N ALA A 188 -0.48 3.18 -1.32
CA ALA A 188 -1.12 4.43 -1.71
C ALA A 188 -0.86 5.63 -0.76
N PHE A 189 -0.07 5.44 0.29
CA PHE A 189 0.22 6.47 1.30
C PHE A 189 1.73 6.72 1.45
N PRO A 190 2.16 7.86 2.03
CA PRO A 190 3.58 8.11 2.27
C PRO A 190 4.21 7.07 3.20
N SER A 191 5.51 6.82 3.02
CA SER A 191 6.30 6.05 4.01
C SER A 191 6.20 6.65 5.41
N GLY A 192 6.22 5.81 6.44
CA GLY A 192 5.98 6.23 7.83
C GLY A 192 4.50 6.49 8.17
N THR A 193 3.56 6.13 7.30
CA THR A 193 2.12 6.17 7.58
C THR A 193 1.70 5.01 8.49
N THR A 194 1.11 5.34 9.63
CA THR A 194 0.64 4.36 10.63
C THR A 194 -0.87 4.15 10.57
N GLY A 195 -1.34 2.99 11.01
CA GLY A 195 -2.73 2.58 10.96
C GLY A 195 -3.31 2.30 12.34
N ARG A 196 -4.59 2.62 12.53
CA ARG A 196 -5.37 2.15 13.68
C ARG A 196 -6.76 1.74 13.26
N ASP A 197 -7.10 0.48 13.47
CA ASP A 197 -8.47 0.01 13.26
C ASP A 197 -9.39 0.64 14.33
N ILE A 198 -10.50 1.23 13.87
CA ILE A 198 -11.48 1.94 14.71
C ILE A 198 -12.86 1.28 14.70
N ALA A 199 -13.13 0.40 13.74
CA ALA A 199 -14.29 -0.48 13.72
C ALA A 199 -13.96 -1.80 13.02
N SER A 200 -14.57 -2.89 13.49
CA SER A 200 -14.51 -4.23 12.91
C SER A 200 -15.86 -4.88 13.20
N GLN A 201 -16.65 -5.22 12.19
CA GLN A 201 -17.99 -5.79 12.43
C GLN A 201 -18.53 -6.61 11.25
N PRO A 202 -19.41 -7.58 11.51
CA PRO A 202 -20.18 -8.22 10.45
C PRO A 202 -21.14 -7.20 9.80
N VAL A 203 -21.34 -7.40 8.50
CA VAL A 203 -22.41 -6.82 7.68
C VAL A 203 -23.12 -7.95 6.92
N ARG A 204 -24.18 -7.64 6.17
CA ARG A 204 -24.98 -8.67 5.48
C ARG A 204 -24.16 -9.35 4.36
N ARG A 205 -23.84 -10.64 4.54
CA ARG A 205 -22.89 -11.44 3.72
C ARG A 205 -21.46 -10.86 3.66
N GLY A 206 -21.01 -10.15 4.70
CA GLY A 206 -19.71 -9.49 4.66
C GLY A 206 -19.12 -9.15 6.02
N TRP A 207 -17.91 -8.62 5.98
CA TRP A 207 -17.26 -7.98 7.12
C TRP A 207 -16.78 -6.58 6.73
N LEU A 208 -16.95 -5.64 7.65
CA LEU A 208 -16.45 -4.26 7.54
C LEU A 208 -15.29 -4.09 8.51
N LEU A 209 -14.16 -3.62 7.98
CA LEU A 209 -13.04 -3.11 8.75
C LEU A 209 -12.85 -1.63 8.40
N ALA A 210 -12.75 -0.77 9.41
CA ALA A 210 -12.50 0.66 9.24
C ALA A 210 -11.25 1.06 10.00
N ARG A 211 -10.34 1.75 9.32
CA ARG A 211 -9.05 2.22 9.83
C ARG A 211 -8.98 3.74 9.76
N MET A 212 -8.49 4.34 10.84
CA MET A 212 -7.93 5.69 10.78
C MET A 212 -6.47 5.53 10.37
N ILE A 213 -6.13 6.06 9.21
CA ILE A 213 -4.76 6.14 8.70
C ILE A 213 -4.19 7.47 9.19
N GLN A 214 -2.97 7.46 9.72
CA GLN A 214 -2.25 8.63 10.21
C GLN A 214 -0.97 8.80 9.39
N MET A 215 -0.96 9.81 8.54
CA MET A 215 0.19 10.15 7.70
C MET A 215 1.19 11.03 8.47
N PRO A 216 2.49 11.00 8.14
CA PRO A 216 3.44 12.01 8.59
C PRO A 216 3.17 13.37 7.92
N PRO A 217 3.71 14.47 8.47
CA PRO A 217 3.76 15.77 7.80
C PRO A 217 4.40 15.65 6.41
N SER A 218 3.81 16.32 5.41
CA SER A 218 4.34 16.35 4.05
C SER A 218 5.33 17.51 3.89
N PRO A 219 6.59 17.27 3.44
CA PRO A 219 7.50 18.34 3.04
C PRO A 219 6.90 19.22 1.93
N ASP A 220 6.15 18.60 1.02
CA ASP A 220 5.50 19.21 -0.14
C ASP A 220 4.18 19.92 0.20
N GLY A 221 3.86 20.09 1.49
CA GLY A 221 2.73 20.93 1.94
C GLY A 221 1.34 20.31 1.90
N ARG A 222 1.17 19.00 1.62
CA ARG A 222 -0.12 18.30 1.71
C ARG A 222 -0.75 18.52 3.10
N LYS A 223 -1.99 19.00 3.11
CA LYS A 223 -2.74 19.38 4.33
C LYS A 223 -3.34 18.16 5.03
N ALA A 224 -3.70 17.11 4.28
CA ALA A 224 -4.22 15.87 4.82
C ALA A 224 -3.18 15.15 5.70
N ARG A 225 -3.57 14.91 6.96
CA ARG A 225 -2.77 14.21 7.98
C ARG A 225 -3.44 12.92 8.43
N GLN A 226 -4.74 12.78 8.25
CA GLN A 226 -5.49 11.57 8.59
C GLN A 226 -6.44 11.17 7.49
N GLU A 227 -6.71 9.87 7.32
CA GLU A 227 -7.82 9.41 6.48
C GLU A 227 -8.72 8.41 7.21
N LEU A 228 -10.01 8.50 6.96
CA LEU A 228 -10.95 7.42 7.23
C LEU A 228 -10.96 6.47 6.04
N SER A 229 -10.32 5.32 6.17
CA SER A 229 -10.26 4.27 5.14
C SER A 229 -11.07 3.05 5.60
N VAL A 230 -11.96 2.54 4.74
CA VAL A 230 -12.91 1.47 5.09
C VAL A 230 -12.95 0.44 3.97
N ALA A 231 -12.76 -0.83 4.31
CA ALA A 231 -12.95 -1.96 3.41
C ALA A 231 -14.13 -2.81 3.89
N ILE A 232 -14.99 -3.18 2.94
CA ILE A 232 -16.13 -4.06 3.18
C ILE A 232 -15.98 -5.26 2.25
N ALA A 233 -15.48 -6.36 2.78
CA ALA A 233 -15.39 -7.62 2.05
C ALA A 233 -16.73 -8.35 2.12
N VAL A 234 -17.17 -8.90 0.99
CA VAL A 234 -18.51 -9.46 0.78
C VAL A 234 -18.43 -10.76 0.00
N ASP A 235 -19.04 -11.81 0.54
CA ASP A 235 -19.39 -13.00 -0.22
C ASP A 235 -20.52 -12.68 -1.22
N THR A 236 -20.23 -12.78 -2.51
CA THR A 236 -21.21 -12.61 -3.58
C THR A 236 -21.60 -13.92 -4.28
N GLY A 237 -21.16 -15.08 -3.77
CA GLY A 237 -21.28 -16.38 -4.45
C GLY A 237 -20.36 -16.52 -5.66
N ARG A 238 -19.22 -15.81 -5.64
CA ARG A 238 -18.18 -15.83 -6.68
C ARG A 238 -16.89 -16.46 -6.13
N PRO A 239 -15.95 -16.91 -6.98
CA PRO A 239 -14.75 -17.63 -6.54
C PRO A 239 -13.78 -16.83 -5.64
N ARG A 240 -14.00 -15.52 -5.46
CA ARG A 240 -13.26 -14.64 -4.54
C ARG A 240 -14.23 -13.64 -3.92
N PRO A 241 -13.96 -13.15 -2.69
CA PRO A 241 -14.70 -12.04 -2.10
C PRO A 241 -14.72 -10.82 -3.04
N ALA A 242 -15.85 -10.13 -3.08
CA ALA A 242 -15.89 -8.75 -3.55
C ALA A 242 -15.46 -7.82 -2.42
N VAL A 243 -14.84 -6.69 -2.74
CA VAL A 243 -14.55 -5.63 -1.78
C VAL A 243 -15.08 -4.30 -2.32
N LEU A 244 -15.80 -3.58 -1.47
CA LEU A 244 -16.04 -2.14 -1.61
C LEU A 244 -15.05 -1.43 -0.66
N TRP A 245 -14.20 -0.57 -1.20
CA TRP A 245 -13.29 0.27 -0.44
C TRP A 245 -13.68 1.74 -0.59
N ILE A 246 -13.56 2.53 0.47
CA ILE A 246 -13.68 3.99 0.45
C ILE A 246 -12.59 4.60 1.32
N THR A 247 -11.98 5.70 0.86
CA THR A 247 -11.04 6.50 1.66
C THR A 247 -11.37 7.99 1.56
N ILE A 248 -11.32 8.71 2.69
CA ILE A 248 -11.62 10.16 2.76
C ILE A 248 -10.66 10.87 3.74
N PRO A 249 -9.87 11.87 3.29
CA PRO A 249 -8.94 12.62 4.12
C PRO A 249 -9.63 13.54 5.13
N ASP A 250 -8.85 13.98 6.12
CA ASP A 250 -9.29 14.87 7.19
C ASP A 250 -9.55 16.31 6.74
N THR A 251 -9.04 16.71 5.57
CA THR A 251 -9.48 17.93 4.85
C THR A 251 -10.95 17.85 4.41
N HIS A 252 -11.51 16.64 4.30
CA HIS A 252 -12.83 16.36 3.74
C HIS A 252 -13.79 15.64 4.71
N ARG A 253 -13.59 15.78 6.04
CA ARG A 253 -14.40 15.16 7.12
C ARG A 253 -15.91 15.36 7.00
N ARG A 254 -16.37 16.43 6.34
CA ARG A 254 -17.80 16.67 6.04
C ARG A 254 -18.44 15.53 5.22
N LEU A 255 -17.64 14.77 4.47
CA LEU A 255 -18.06 13.62 3.66
C LEU A 255 -17.94 12.28 4.40
N TRP A 256 -17.42 12.23 5.64
CA TRP A 256 -17.37 10.97 6.40
C TRP A 256 -18.74 10.27 6.62
N PRO A 257 -19.91 10.94 6.61
CA PRO A 257 -21.22 10.27 6.55
C PRO A 257 -21.47 9.45 5.26
N ASP A 258 -20.71 9.65 4.18
CA ASP A 258 -20.85 8.89 2.93
C ASP A 258 -20.52 7.41 3.12
N VAL A 259 -19.63 7.09 4.06
CA VAL A 259 -19.36 5.72 4.51
C VAL A 259 -20.65 5.07 5.00
N ASP A 260 -21.44 5.75 5.83
CA ASP A 260 -22.70 5.22 6.35
C ASP A 260 -23.74 5.03 5.22
N THR A 261 -23.74 5.92 4.22
CA THR A 261 -24.60 5.81 3.03
C THR A 261 -24.22 4.60 2.16
N LEU A 262 -22.94 4.36 1.92
CA LEU A 262 -22.46 3.17 1.21
C LEU A 262 -22.79 1.89 1.99
N VAL A 263 -22.46 1.83 3.28
CA VAL A 263 -22.72 0.66 4.14
C VAL A 263 -24.21 0.28 4.17
N LYS A 264 -25.11 1.27 4.28
CA LYS A 264 -26.57 1.04 4.30
C LYS A 264 -27.13 0.65 2.93
N SER A 265 -26.53 1.13 1.83
CA SER A 265 -27.02 0.89 0.47
C SER A 265 -26.49 -0.40 -0.16
N LEU A 266 -25.44 -1.02 0.41
CA LEU A 266 -24.73 -2.17 -0.14
C LEU A 266 -25.60 -3.43 -0.28
N LYS A 267 -25.58 -3.99 -1.48
CA LYS A 267 -26.32 -5.20 -1.87
C LYS A 267 -25.45 -6.11 -2.75
N VAL A 268 -25.64 -7.42 -2.57
CA VAL A 268 -25.23 -8.41 -3.56
C VAL A 268 -26.33 -8.52 -4.61
N VAL A 269 -25.95 -8.44 -5.88
CA VAL A 269 -26.79 -8.75 -7.03
C VAL A 269 -26.57 -10.23 -7.40
N PRO A 270 -27.62 -11.04 -7.58
CA PRO A 270 -27.47 -12.42 -8.03
C PRO A 270 -26.68 -12.53 -9.34
N ARG A 271 -26.00 -13.67 -9.55
CA ARG A 271 -25.65 -14.08 -10.91
C ARG A 271 -26.94 -14.30 -11.69
N ARG A 272 -26.97 -13.76 -12.91
CA ARG A 272 -27.78 -14.30 -14.01
C ARG A 272 -26.97 -15.39 -14.71
#